data_AF-A0A7K2MHQ2-F1
#
_entry.id   AF-A0A7K2MHQ2-F1
#
_cell.length_a   1.000
_cell.length_b   1.000
_cell.length_c   1.000
_cell.angle_alpha   90.00
_cell.angle_beta   90.00
_cell.angle_gamma   90.00
#
_symmetry.space_group_name_H-M   'P 1'
#
loop_
_entity.id
_entity.type
_entity.pdbx_description
1 polymer ?
#
loop_
_entity_poly.entity_id
_entity_poly.type
_entity_poly.pdbx_seq_one_letter_code
_entity_poly.pdbx_strand_id
1 'polypeptide(L)'
;LSELMSLPEDEVVEARLAANGYNSASLDATINGSEDGESALADFIGADDAALALVDDFHALAPMIAELDERDRQIIHWRFVEELTQKDIGERLGVSQMHVSRLISRLLARLREGMLSTT
;
A
#
# COMPACT_ATOMS: atom_id res chain seq x y z
N LEU A 1 32.71 -25.39 10.05
CA LEU A 1 32.75 -24.11 10.80
C LEU A 1 32.04 -24.24 12.14
N SER A 2 30.79 -24.70 12.19
CA SER A 2 30.07 -25.04 13.44
C SER A 2 30.85 -25.99 14.37
N GLU A 3 31.36 -27.12 13.87
CA GLU A 3 32.15 -28.06 14.68
C GLU A 3 33.49 -27.51 15.20
N LEU A 4 34.06 -26.49 14.54
CA LEU A 4 35.35 -25.91 14.93
C LEU A 4 35.18 -24.79 15.97
N MET A 5 33.99 -24.18 16.04
CA MET A 5 33.67 -23.06 16.92
C MET A 5 32.73 -23.45 18.07
N SER A 6 32.29 -24.71 18.13
CA SER A 6 31.32 -25.23 19.12
C SER A 6 30.04 -24.38 19.21
N LEU A 7 29.55 -23.90 18.06
CA LEU A 7 28.32 -23.13 17.95
C LEU A 7 27.28 -23.93 17.16
N PRO A 8 25.99 -23.80 17.50
CA PRO A 8 24.92 -24.43 16.73
C PRO A 8 24.87 -23.83 15.31
N GLU A 9 24.37 -24.61 14.35
CA GLU A 9 24.47 -24.29 12.91
C GLU A 9 23.73 -23.00 12.53
N ASP A 10 22.63 -22.71 13.21
CA ASP A 10 21.82 -21.50 13.11
C ASP A 10 22.61 -20.24 13.50
N GLU A 11 23.34 -20.26 14.61
CA GLU A 11 24.21 -19.16 15.03
C GLU A 11 25.36 -18.91 14.05
N VAL A 12 25.88 -19.95 13.41
CA VAL A 12 26.93 -19.81 12.37
C VAL A 12 26.36 -19.18 11.10
N VAL A 13 25.12 -19.50 10.73
CA VAL A 13 24.43 -18.89 9.58
C VAL A 13 24.13 -17.41 9.86
N GLU A 14 23.64 -17.09 11.05
CA GLU A 14 23.37 -15.72 11.48
C GLU A 14 24.65 -14.88 11.53
N ALA A 15 25.74 -15.41 12.10
CA ALA A 15 27.04 -14.74 12.12
C ALA A 15 27.58 -14.48 10.70
N ARG A 16 27.36 -15.40 9.75
CA ARG A 16 27.79 -15.23 8.35
C ARG A 16 26.92 -14.20 7.61
N LEU A 17 25.62 -14.15 7.90
CA LEU A 17 24.71 -13.11 7.39
C LEU A 17 25.10 -11.73 7.93
N ALA A 18 25.38 -11.62 9.23
CA ALA A 18 25.83 -10.38 9.86
C ALA A 18 27.20 -9.92 9.33
N ALA A 19 28.13 -10.84 9.10
CA ALA A 19 29.43 -10.54 8.49
C ALA A 19 29.30 -10.08 7.03
N ASN A 20 28.39 -10.67 6.26
CA ASN A 20 28.07 -10.20 4.90
C ASN A 20 27.37 -8.83 4.89
N GLY A 21 26.62 -8.48 5.95
CA GLY A 21 26.04 -7.14 6.12
C GLY A 21 27.05 -6.02 6.35
N TYR A 22 28.29 -6.35 6.74
CA TYR A 22 29.38 -5.38 6.93
C TYR A 22 30.16 -5.06 5.65
N ASN A 23 30.02 -5.87 4.59
CA ASN A 23 30.58 -5.59 3.26
C ASN A 23 29.49 -5.01 2.36
N SER A 24 29.20 -3.72 2.54
CA SER A 24 28.32 -2.98 1.63
C SER A 24 28.94 -2.93 0.23
N ALA A 25 28.32 -3.60 -0.75
CA ALA A 25 28.71 -3.48 -2.14
C ALA A 25 28.25 -2.12 -2.69
N SER A 26 29.10 -1.44 -3.46
CA SER A 26 28.73 -0.15 -4.07
C SER A 26 27.57 -0.33 -5.05
N LEU A 27 26.59 0.56 -4.97
CA LEU A 27 25.50 0.65 -5.95
C LEU A 27 26.02 1.03 -7.35
N ASP A 28 27.17 1.71 -7.41
CA ASP A 28 27.89 2.06 -8.63
C ASP A 28 28.78 0.92 -9.15
N ALA A 29 28.81 -0.24 -8.48
CA ALA A 29 29.62 -1.37 -8.95
C ALA A 29 29.07 -1.85 -10.30
N THR A 30 29.93 -1.87 -11.31
CA THR A 30 29.60 -2.37 -12.65
C THR A 30 29.44 -3.89 -12.61
N ILE A 31 28.27 -4.37 -13.03
CA ILE A 31 28.05 -5.80 -13.26
C ILE A 31 28.46 -6.09 -14.71
N ASN A 32 29.59 -6.78 -14.86
CA ASN A 32 30.04 -7.26 -16.17
C ASN A 32 29.21 -8.50 -16.57
N GLY A 33 28.07 -8.28 -17.25
CA GLY A 33 27.14 -9.37 -17.60
C GLY A 33 26.29 -9.21 -18.86
N SER A 34 26.31 -8.07 -19.55
CA SER A 34 25.54 -7.87 -20.79
C SER A 34 26.38 -7.23 -21.88
N GLU A 35 26.19 -7.69 -23.12
CA GLU A 35 26.96 -7.27 -24.32
C GLU A 35 26.78 -5.78 -24.69
N ASP A 36 25.87 -5.06 -24.03
CA ASP A 36 25.59 -3.63 -24.24
C ASP A 36 25.75 -2.81 -22.94
N GLY A 37 27.01 -2.49 -22.59
CA GLY A 37 27.33 -1.40 -21.67
C GLY A 37 27.42 -1.75 -20.18
N GLU A 38 28.27 -0.98 -19.48
CA GLU A 38 28.50 -1.01 -18.03
C GLU A 38 27.20 -0.70 -17.28
N SER A 39 26.41 -1.72 -16.90
CA SER A 39 25.25 -1.53 -16.03
C SER A 39 25.68 -1.56 -14.55
N ALA A 40 25.20 -0.60 -13.78
CA ALA A 40 25.48 -0.50 -12.36
C ALA A 40 24.49 -1.38 -11.58
N LEU A 41 24.91 -1.90 -10.41
CA LEU A 41 24.02 -2.68 -9.52
C LEU A 41 22.72 -1.92 -9.20
N ALA A 42 22.77 -0.59 -9.11
CA ALA A 42 21.61 0.28 -8.91
C ALA A 42 20.51 0.12 -9.99
N ASP A 43 20.88 -0.19 -11.24
CA ASP A 43 19.95 -0.29 -12.36
C ASP A 43 19.00 -1.50 -12.21
N PHE A 44 19.37 -2.48 -11.39
CA PHE A 44 18.57 -3.66 -11.07
C PHE A 44 17.74 -3.51 -9.80
N ILE A 45 17.95 -2.43 -9.04
CA ILE A 45 17.19 -2.13 -7.82
C ILE A 45 15.96 -1.31 -8.23
N GLY A 46 14.88 -2.01 -8.54
CA GLY A 46 13.57 -1.39 -8.69
C GLY A 46 13.11 -0.78 -7.36
N ALA A 47 12.47 0.38 -7.42
CA ALA A 47 11.73 0.93 -6.29
C ALA A 47 10.28 0.44 -6.35
N ASP A 48 9.67 0.23 -5.19
CA ASP A 48 8.24 -0.02 -5.12
C ASP A 48 7.48 1.19 -5.67
N ASP A 49 6.70 0.97 -6.73
CA ASP A 49 5.79 1.98 -7.24
C ASP A 49 4.54 2.01 -6.35
N ALA A 50 4.42 3.06 -5.53
CA ALA A 50 3.26 3.26 -4.66
C ALA A 50 1.94 3.33 -5.45
N ALA A 51 1.95 3.73 -6.73
CA ALA A 51 0.76 3.69 -7.57
C ALA A 51 0.36 2.25 -7.90
N LEU A 52 1.33 1.34 -8.06
CA LEU A 52 1.08 -0.08 -8.32
C LEU A 52 0.45 -0.76 -7.09
N ALA A 53 0.84 -0.35 -5.88
CA ALA A 53 0.22 -0.84 -4.64
C ALA A 53 -1.27 -0.43 -4.51
N LEU A 54 -1.65 0.73 -5.04
CA LEU A 54 -3.04 1.20 -5.00
C LEU A 54 -3.95 0.49 -6.02
N VAL A 55 -3.38 -0.19 -7.02
CA VAL A 55 -4.17 -0.90 -8.05
C VAL A 55 -5.07 -1.93 -7.40
N ASP A 56 -4.52 -2.76 -6.51
CA ASP A 56 -5.30 -3.80 -5.82
C ASP A 56 -6.42 -3.20 -4.95
N ASP A 57 -6.12 -2.10 -4.24
CA ASP A 57 -7.11 -1.37 -3.44
C ASP A 57 -8.25 -0.81 -4.30
N PHE A 58 -7.95 -0.21 -5.46
CA PHE A 58 -8.96 0.29 -6.38
C PHE A 58 -9.76 -0.83 -7.03
N HIS A 59 -9.11 -1.95 -7.38
CA HIS A 59 -9.78 -3.13 -7.94
C HIS A 59 -10.76 -3.76 -6.94
N ALA A 60 -10.42 -3.77 -5.64
CA ALA A 60 -11.32 -4.24 -4.60
C ALA A 60 -12.44 -3.23 -4.29
N LEU A 61 -12.13 -1.93 -4.26
CA LEU A 61 -13.08 -0.88 -3.86
C LEU A 61 -14.11 -0.54 -4.94
N ALA A 62 -13.72 -0.51 -6.22
CA ALA A 62 -14.58 -0.06 -7.31
C ALA A 62 -15.92 -0.83 -7.44
N PRO A 63 -15.95 -2.18 -7.35
CA PRO A 63 -17.21 -2.94 -7.33
C PRO A 63 -18.10 -2.56 -6.14
N MET A 64 -17.51 -2.38 -4.95
CA MET A 64 -18.26 -2.04 -3.74
C MET A 64 -18.88 -0.65 -3.80
N ILE A 65 -18.19 0.31 -4.43
CA ILE A 65 -18.75 1.64 -4.72
C ILE A 65 -19.91 1.56 -5.73
N ALA A 66 -19.83 0.66 -6.71
CA ALA A 66 -20.89 0.45 -7.70
C ALA A 66 -22.15 -0.19 -7.09
N GLU A 67 -22.02 -0.94 -5.98
CA GLU A 67 -23.13 -1.53 -5.23
C GLU A 67 -23.79 -0.57 -4.22
N LEU A 68 -23.22 0.62 -4.00
CA LEU A 68 -23.89 1.64 -3.21
C LEU A 68 -25.16 2.11 -3.91
N ASP A 69 -26.17 2.46 -3.12
CA ASP A 69 -27.33 3.14 -3.69
C ASP A 69 -26.92 4.52 -4.23
N GLU A 70 -27.77 5.07 -5.10
CA GLU A 70 -27.46 6.34 -5.78
C GLU A 70 -27.15 7.46 -4.79
N ARG A 71 -27.88 7.51 -3.68
CA ARG A 71 -27.75 8.57 -2.67
C ARG A 71 -26.42 8.46 -1.95
N ASP A 72 -26.05 7.26 -1.53
CA ASP A 72 -24.82 6.98 -0.81
C ASP A 72 -23.60 7.21 -1.70
N ARG A 73 -23.66 6.76 -2.96
CA ARG A 73 -22.62 7.04 -3.96
C ARG A 73 -22.45 8.55 -4.18
N GLN A 74 -23.55 9.29 -4.25
CA GLN A 74 -23.53 10.74 -4.41
C GLN A 74 -22.92 11.45 -3.19
N ILE A 75 -23.21 10.99 -1.97
CA ILE A 75 -22.60 11.52 -0.74
C ILE A 75 -21.08 11.31 -0.73
N ILE A 76 -20.62 10.14 -1.15
CA ILE A 76 -19.18 9.84 -1.28
C ILE A 76 -18.54 10.72 -2.36
N HIS A 77 -19.18 10.86 -3.52
CA HIS A 77 -18.71 11.73 -4.60
C HIS A 77 -18.57 13.18 -4.13
N TRP A 78 -19.60 13.72 -3.46
CA TRP A 78 -19.53 15.07 -2.90
C TRP A 78 -18.41 15.23 -1.88
N ARG A 79 -18.21 14.24 -1.02
CA ARG A 79 -17.20 14.36 0.04
C ARG A 79 -15.77 14.24 -0.46
N PHE A 80 -15.51 13.32 -1.38
CA PHE A 80 -14.15 12.90 -1.75
C PHE A 80 -13.74 13.29 -3.17
N VAL A 81 -14.67 13.75 -4.02
CA VAL A 81 -14.39 14.24 -5.38
C VAL A 81 -14.67 15.73 -5.48
N GLU A 82 -15.84 16.20 -5.03
CA GLU A 82 -16.17 17.65 -5.00
C GLU A 82 -15.65 18.35 -3.73
N GLU A 83 -15.03 17.61 -2.80
CA GLU A 83 -14.46 18.11 -1.53
C GLU A 83 -15.44 18.90 -0.62
N LEU A 84 -16.74 18.74 -0.81
CA LEU A 84 -17.76 19.42 -0.01
C LEU A 84 -17.63 19.06 1.48
N THR A 85 -17.86 20.05 2.34
CA THR A 85 -17.89 19.78 3.78
C THR A 85 -19.15 19.01 4.15
N GLN A 86 -19.13 18.30 5.29
CA GLN A 86 -20.33 17.62 5.78
C GLN A 86 -21.48 18.58 6.09
N LYS A 87 -21.16 19.86 6.34
CA LYS A 87 -22.15 20.92 6.48
C LYS A 87 -22.80 21.25 5.14
N ASP A 88 -22.01 21.46 4.08
CA ASP A 88 -22.52 21.77 2.73
C ASP A 88 -23.38 20.61 2.19
N ILE A 89 -22.94 19.37 2.42
CA ILE A 89 -23.72 18.17 2.07
C ILE A 89 -25.03 18.12 2.88
N GLY A 90 -24.98 18.51 4.15
CA GLY A 90 -26.16 18.58 5.02
C GLY A 90 -27.18 19.60 4.52
N GLU A 91 -26.72 20.79 4.13
CA GLU A 91 -27.53 21.83 3.51
C GLU A 91 -28.19 21.33 2.22
N ARG A 92 -27.44 20.65 1.35
CA ARG A 92 -27.94 20.08 0.09
C ARG A 92 -28.99 18.97 0.29
N LEU A 93 -28.87 18.21 1.38
CA LEU A 93 -29.77 17.11 1.72
C LEU A 93 -30.91 17.51 2.67
N GLY A 94 -30.92 18.74 3.18
CA GLY A 94 -31.89 19.19 4.19
C GLY A 94 -31.75 18.49 5.55
N VAL A 95 -30.54 18.04 5.91
CA VAL A 95 -30.25 17.36 7.18
C VAL A 95 -29.07 18.02 7.91
N SER A 96 -28.89 17.70 9.19
CA SER A 96 -27.75 18.25 9.94
C SER A 96 -26.40 17.65 9.49
N GLN A 97 -25.32 18.42 9.65
CA GLN A 97 -23.95 17.94 9.45
C GLN A 97 -23.67 16.64 10.23
N MET A 98 -24.19 16.53 11.45
CA MET A 98 -24.03 15.32 12.27
C MET A 98 -24.76 14.11 11.67
N HIS A 99 -25.90 14.31 11.00
CA HIS A 99 -26.56 13.23 10.25
C HIS A 99 -25.66 12.78 9.10
N VAL A 100 -25.10 13.71 8.32
CA VAL A 100 -24.18 13.40 7.21
C VAL A 100 -22.94 12.67 7.71
N SER A 101 -22.34 13.12 8.80
CA SER A 101 -21.21 12.44 9.44
C SER A 101 -21.54 10.97 9.73
N ARG A 102 -22.70 10.69 10.33
CA ARG A 102 -23.14 9.31 10.60
C ARG A 102 -23.39 8.49 9.34
N LEU A 103 -23.87 9.11 8.25
CA LEU A 103 -24.00 8.42 6.96
C LEU A 103 -22.63 8.03 6.41
N ILE A 104 -21.71 8.98 6.31
CA ILE A 104 -20.35 8.74 5.79
C ILE A 104 -19.63 7.69 6.64
N SER A 105 -19.67 7.79 7.97
CA SER A 105 -19.03 6.80 8.84
C SER A 105 -19.57 5.38 8.62
N ARG A 106 -20.89 5.22 8.44
CA ARG A 106 -21.49 3.91 8.14
C ARG A 106 -21.08 3.39 6.77
N LEU A 107 -21.02 4.25 5.76
CA LEU A 107 -20.58 3.88 4.41
C LEU A 107 -19.13 3.43 4.40
N LEU A 108 -18.24 4.21 5.03
CA LEU A 108 -16.82 3.85 5.13
C LEU A 108 -16.60 2.56 5.91
N ALA A 109 -17.39 2.31 6.96
CA ALA A 109 -17.32 1.05 7.71
C ALA A 109 -17.72 -0.14 6.83
N ARG A 110 -18.83 -0.04 6.07
CA ARG A 110 -19.27 -1.08 5.13
C ARG A 110 -18.22 -1.35 4.03
N LEU A 111 -17.66 -0.30 3.43
CA LEU A 111 -16.64 -0.44 2.39
C LEU A 111 -15.38 -1.10 2.94
N ARG A 112 -14.93 -0.69 4.13
CA ARG A 112 -13.76 -1.30 4.79
C ARG A 112 -14.00 -2.77 5.12
N GLU A 113 -15.17 -3.12 5.62
CA GLU A 113 -15.54 -4.51 5.92
C GLU A 113 -15.50 -5.37 4.65
N GLY A 114 -16.06 -4.88 3.53
CA GLY A 114 -16.02 -5.57 2.24
C GLY A 114 -14.59 -5.77 1.72
N MET A 115 -13.73 -4.75 1.86
CA MET A 115 -12.33 -4.87 1.46
C MET A 115 -11.57 -5.92 2.29
N LEU A 116 -11.85 -6.02 3.59
CA LEU A 116 -11.22 -7.01 4.47
C LEU A 116 -11.77 -8.44 4.29
N SER A 117 -13.00 -8.60 3.80
CA SER A 117 -13.57 -9.92 3.52
C SER A 117 -13.18 -10.50 2.16
N THR A 118 -12.55 -9.70 1.30
CA THR A 118 -12.15 -10.09 -0.07
C THR A 118 -10.73 -10.68 -0.11
N THR A 119 -10.01 -10.66 1.01
CA THR A 119 -8.69 -11.30 1.23
C THR A 119 -8.83 -12.66 1.89
#